data_AF-A0A9E1US64-F1
#
_entry.id   AF-A0A9E1US64-F1
#
_cell.length_a   1.000
_cell.length_b   1.000
_cell.length_c   1.000
_cell.angle_alpha   90.00
_cell.angle_beta   90.00
_cell.angle_gamma   90.00
#
_symmetry.space_group_name_H-M   'P 1'
#
loop_
_entity.id
_entity.type
_entity.pdbx_description
1 polymer ?
#
loop_
_entity_poly.entity_id
_entity_poly.type
_entity_poly.pdbx_seq_one_letter_code
_entity_poly.pdbx_strand_id
1 'polypeptide(L)'
;MPTTEFILDLGKLVISAAWADGELANEEVNVLKRLLFRLGEVTAEDWAVLAMYMESPTGKAEQEELLARVLGSIRTREDKALAVATLEEVFRSDGTVTAEEEALLRELKGEIGQVGTGVFSGLAKALKSAIGQQKAATSSLREHASEDYLNNRVYYELMRRQQESGGRFDQPEPQVRKLCLATGLLFLVAGTDGTVSHEERAAMVAVLAGDWSLSAEQAEALVGIGCGLVVKGLDEFRLALGY
;
A
#
# COMPACT_ATOMS: atom_id res chain seq x y z
N MET A 1 11.80 -17.42 16.44
CA MET A 1 11.44 -17.09 15.05
C MET A 1 10.46 -15.94 15.12
N PRO A 2 10.67 -14.85 14.35
CA PRO A 2 9.75 -13.73 14.32
C PRO A 2 8.38 -14.18 13.80
N THR A 3 7.30 -13.53 14.23
CA THR A 3 5.94 -13.85 13.73
C THR A 3 5.73 -13.29 12.32
N THR A 4 4.88 -13.94 11.52
CA THR A 4 4.50 -13.45 10.19
C THR A 4 3.91 -12.03 10.24
N GLU A 5 3.10 -11.75 11.26
CA GLU A 5 2.53 -10.42 11.50
C GLU A 5 3.62 -9.35 11.70
N PHE A 6 4.65 -9.66 12.50
CA PHE A 6 5.79 -8.74 12.69
C PHE A 6 6.56 -8.51 11.40
N ILE A 7 6.83 -9.58 10.63
CA ILE A 7 7.53 -9.48 9.34
C ILE A 7 6.75 -8.58 8.38
N LEU A 8 5.44 -8.75 8.31
CA LEU A 8 4.57 -7.98 7.44
C LEU A 8 4.53 -6.50 7.85
N ASP A 9 4.36 -6.21 9.14
CA ASP A 9 4.35 -4.83 9.64
C ASP A 9 5.71 -4.14 9.51
N LEU A 10 6.81 -4.88 9.72
CA LEU A 10 8.16 -4.39 9.46
C LEU A 10 8.34 -4.08 7.97
N GLY A 11 7.83 -4.93 7.08
CA GLY A 11 7.84 -4.70 5.63
C GLY A 11 7.13 -3.41 5.25
N LYS A 12 5.93 -3.16 5.80
CA LYS A 12 5.17 -1.92 5.56
C LYS A 12 5.92 -0.69 6.07
N LEU A 13 6.46 -0.76 7.28
CA LEU A 13 7.24 0.34 7.87
C LEU A 13 8.47 0.66 7.01
N VAL A 14 9.15 -0.36 6.51
CA VAL A 14 10.33 -0.21 5.66
C VAL A 14 9.96 0.43 4.31
N ILE A 15 8.87 0.00 3.67
CA ILE A 15 8.37 0.64 2.44
C ILE A 15 7.99 2.10 2.73
N SER A 16 7.28 2.35 3.83
CA SER A 16 6.92 3.70 4.26
C SER A 16 8.15 4.59 4.49
N ALA A 17 9.24 4.01 4.98
CA ALA A 17 10.47 4.74 5.25
C ALA A 17 11.25 5.03 3.95
N ALA A 18 11.12 4.18 2.92
CA ALA A 18 11.67 4.45 1.59
C ALA A 18 10.98 5.64 0.90
N TRP A 19 9.70 5.89 1.19
CA TRP A 19 8.98 7.09 0.72
C TRP A 19 9.38 8.40 1.41
N ALA A 20 10.51 8.47 2.12
CA ALA A 20 10.88 9.61 2.97
C ALA A 20 10.95 10.94 2.21
N ASP A 21 11.46 10.92 0.98
CA ASP A 21 11.57 12.07 0.09
C ASP A 21 10.33 12.28 -0.80
N GLY A 22 9.34 11.40 -0.68
CA GLY A 22 8.09 11.40 -1.45
C GLY A 22 8.18 10.71 -2.81
N GLU A 23 9.34 10.16 -3.18
CA GLU A 23 9.53 9.38 -4.40
C GLU A 23 9.90 7.92 -4.06
N LEU A 24 9.71 7.02 -5.02
CA LEU A 24 10.16 5.64 -4.91
C LEU A 24 10.54 5.14 -6.31
N ALA A 25 11.84 5.09 -6.57
CA ALA A 25 12.42 4.69 -7.84
C ALA A 25 12.27 3.18 -8.08
N ASN A 26 12.32 2.75 -9.35
CA ASN A 26 12.19 1.33 -9.70
C ASN A 26 13.31 0.48 -9.09
N GLU A 27 14.50 1.03 -8.97
CA GLU A 27 15.66 0.43 -8.34
C GLU A 27 15.38 0.11 -6.86
N GLU A 28 14.80 1.06 -6.13
CA GLU A 28 14.41 0.94 -4.71
C GLU A 28 13.29 -0.08 -4.53
N VAL A 29 12.28 -0.07 -5.40
CA VAL A 29 11.23 -1.10 -5.44
C VAL A 29 11.84 -2.49 -5.59
N ASN A 30 12.85 -2.66 -6.45
CA ASN A 30 13.52 -3.93 -6.65
C ASN A 30 14.35 -4.36 -5.43
N VAL A 31 14.99 -3.42 -4.72
CA VAL A 31 15.63 -3.70 -3.43
C VAL A 31 14.59 -4.16 -2.41
N LEU A 32 13.51 -3.39 -2.25
CA LEU A 32 12.42 -3.70 -1.32
C LEU A 32 11.89 -5.11 -1.57
N LYS A 33 11.58 -5.45 -2.82
CA LYS A 33 11.14 -6.81 -3.20
C LYS A 33 12.15 -7.87 -2.74
N ARG A 34 13.44 -7.72 -3.07
CA ARG A 34 14.49 -8.70 -2.66
C ARG A 34 14.63 -8.82 -1.15
N LEU A 35 14.47 -7.73 -0.42
CA LEU A 35 14.53 -7.72 1.03
C LEU A 35 13.29 -8.39 1.64
N LEU A 36 12.10 -8.04 1.18
CA LEU A 36 10.83 -8.62 1.64
C LEU A 36 10.77 -10.14 1.40
N PHE A 37 11.27 -10.63 0.25
CA PHE A 37 11.40 -12.07 -0.03
C PHE A 37 12.33 -12.81 0.96
N ARG A 38 13.27 -12.11 1.61
CA ARG A 38 14.19 -12.72 2.60
C ARG A 38 13.66 -12.67 4.03
N LEU A 39 12.69 -11.81 4.33
CA LEU A 39 12.20 -11.62 5.69
C LEU A 39 11.36 -12.81 6.19
N GLY A 40 10.71 -13.54 5.29
CA GLY A 40 9.95 -14.73 5.64
C GLY A 40 9.07 -15.26 4.50
N GLU A 41 8.23 -16.24 4.81
CA GLU A 41 7.19 -16.72 3.90
C GLU A 41 6.07 -15.67 3.83
N VAL A 42 5.97 -15.00 2.69
CA VAL A 42 4.97 -13.96 2.40
C VAL A 42 3.96 -14.56 1.42
N THR A 43 2.67 -14.58 1.81
CA THR A 43 1.61 -15.10 0.93
C THR A 43 1.33 -14.13 -0.22
N ALA A 44 0.55 -14.57 -1.22
CA ALA A 44 0.15 -13.69 -2.32
C ALA A 44 -0.74 -12.51 -1.83
N GLU A 45 -1.50 -12.69 -0.75
CA GLU A 45 -2.31 -11.61 -0.14
C GLU A 45 -1.42 -10.61 0.59
N ASP A 46 -0.46 -11.10 1.38
CA ASP A 46 0.53 -10.26 2.05
C ASP A 46 1.32 -9.42 1.04
N TRP A 47 1.70 -10.02 -0.09
CA TRP A 47 2.39 -9.32 -1.18
C TRP A 47 1.56 -8.20 -1.80
N ALA A 48 0.25 -8.39 -1.94
CA ALA A 48 -0.62 -7.34 -2.46
C ALA A 48 -0.78 -6.20 -1.46
N VAL A 49 -0.85 -6.48 -0.17
CA VAL A 49 -0.82 -5.44 0.86
C VAL A 49 0.50 -4.66 0.77
N LEU A 50 1.64 -5.33 0.65
CA LEU A 50 2.94 -4.66 0.48
C LEU A 50 3.01 -3.85 -0.83
N ALA A 51 2.45 -4.37 -1.92
CA ALA A 51 2.37 -3.65 -3.20
C ALA A 51 1.54 -2.36 -3.09
N MET A 52 0.41 -2.41 -2.37
CA MET A 52 -0.41 -1.23 -2.07
C MET A 52 0.38 -0.14 -1.32
N TYR A 53 1.35 -0.52 -0.46
CA TYR A 53 2.27 0.43 0.19
C TYR A 53 3.37 0.95 -0.76
N MET A 54 3.82 0.16 -1.73
CA MET A 54 4.83 0.58 -2.72
C MET A 54 4.25 1.47 -3.84
N GLU A 55 2.94 1.59 -3.97
CA GLU A 55 2.30 2.33 -5.06
C GLU A 55 1.99 3.78 -4.75
N SER A 56 1.96 4.15 -3.48
CA SER A 56 1.71 5.53 -3.06
C SER A 56 2.36 5.85 -1.71
N PRO A 57 2.80 7.12 -1.53
CA PRO A 57 3.48 7.54 -0.32
C PRO A 57 2.61 7.35 0.92
N THR A 58 3.26 7.12 2.05
CA THR A 58 2.61 6.92 3.35
C THR A 58 2.48 8.27 4.07
N GLY A 59 1.27 8.65 4.46
CA GLY A 59 1.02 9.90 5.18
C GLY A 59 1.51 9.83 6.63
N LYS A 60 1.90 10.97 7.23
CA LYS A 60 2.51 11.00 8.58
C LYS A 60 1.75 10.22 9.66
N ALA A 61 0.42 10.35 9.72
CA ALA A 61 -0.40 9.60 10.69
C ALA A 61 -0.31 8.07 10.49
N GLU A 62 -0.26 7.63 9.23
CA GLU A 62 -0.11 6.22 8.87
C GLU A 62 1.29 5.71 9.23
N GLN A 63 2.34 6.52 9.02
CA GLN A 63 3.71 6.19 9.42
C GLN A 63 3.82 6.00 10.95
N GLU A 64 3.24 6.92 11.73
CA GLU A 64 3.21 6.84 13.19
C GLU A 64 2.47 5.60 13.69
N GLU A 65 1.34 5.25 13.07
CA GLU A 65 0.56 4.05 13.42
C GLU A 65 1.31 2.76 13.07
N LEU A 66 1.94 2.69 11.89
CA LEU A 66 2.80 1.57 11.49
C LEU A 66 3.96 1.38 12.46
N LEU A 67 4.64 2.47 12.82
CA LEU A 67 5.74 2.44 13.77
C LEU A 67 5.29 1.93 15.13
N ALA A 68 4.17 2.43 15.66
CA ALA A 68 3.60 1.95 16.91
C ALA A 68 3.24 0.46 16.85
N ARG A 69 2.75 -0.04 15.71
CA ARG A 69 2.44 -1.46 15.49
C ARG A 69 3.70 -2.32 15.51
N VAL A 70 4.74 -1.92 14.77
CA VAL A 70 6.05 -2.60 14.75
C VAL A 70 6.68 -2.63 16.14
N LEU A 71 6.83 -1.48 16.80
CA LEU A 71 7.39 -1.41 18.17
C LEU A 71 6.58 -2.27 19.15
N GLY A 72 5.27 -2.32 18.94
CA GLY A 72 4.36 -3.12 19.74
C GLY A 72 4.48 -4.63 19.53
N SER A 73 4.95 -5.06 18.38
CA SER A 73 5.09 -6.48 18.01
C SER A 73 6.46 -7.06 18.37
N ILE A 74 7.48 -6.22 18.61
CA ILE A 74 8.81 -6.65 19.08
C ILE A 74 8.69 -7.38 20.43
N ARG A 75 9.02 -8.68 20.47
CA ARG A 75 9.00 -9.49 21.70
C ARG A 75 10.38 -9.87 22.17
N THR A 76 11.33 -10.03 21.26
CA THR A 76 12.67 -10.53 21.60
C THR A 76 13.79 -9.58 21.15
N ARG A 77 15.02 -9.89 21.56
CA ARG A 77 16.21 -9.15 21.10
C ARG A 77 16.48 -9.42 19.62
N GLU A 78 16.14 -10.61 19.14
CA GLU A 78 16.25 -11.01 17.74
C GLU A 78 15.29 -10.20 16.86
N ASP A 79 14.04 -10.00 17.29
CA ASP A 79 13.08 -9.13 16.57
C ASP A 79 13.62 -7.71 16.43
N LYS A 80 14.17 -7.18 17.52
CA LYS A 80 14.79 -5.85 17.57
C LYS A 80 15.98 -5.75 16.62
N ALA A 81 16.85 -6.75 16.63
CA ALA A 81 18.01 -6.80 15.74
C ALA A 81 17.59 -6.91 14.28
N LEU A 82 16.57 -7.71 13.97
CA LEU A 82 16.01 -7.83 12.63
C LEU A 82 15.46 -6.49 12.15
N ALA A 83 14.59 -5.83 12.93
CA ALA A 83 14.01 -4.54 12.55
C ALA A 83 15.09 -3.48 12.22
N VAL A 84 16.13 -3.37 13.05
CA VAL A 84 17.24 -2.45 12.80
C VAL A 84 18.03 -2.84 11.55
N ALA A 85 18.37 -4.12 11.39
CA ALA A 85 19.14 -4.59 10.24
C ALA A 85 18.38 -4.37 8.92
N THR A 86 17.07 -4.63 8.91
CA THR A 86 16.19 -4.44 7.76
C THR A 86 16.09 -2.98 7.35
N LEU A 87 15.92 -2.07 8.32
CA LEU A 87 15.92 -0.62 8.04
C LEU A 87 17.26 -0.16 7.49
N GLU A 88 18.39 -0.58 8.10
CA GLU A 88 19.71 -0.22 7.60
C GLU A 88 19.99 -0.73 6.18
N GLU A 89 19.51 -1.93 5.84
CA GLU A 89 19.72 -2.52 4.53
C GLU A 89 19.01 -1.75 3.43
N VAL A 90 17.79 -1.25 3.66
CA VAL A 90 17.06 -0.46 2.66
C VAL A 90 17.77 0.85 2.37
N PHE A 91 18.05 1.65 3.38
CA PHE A 91 18.67 2.96 3.20
C PHE A 91 20.11 2.90 2.67
N ARG A 92 20.84 1.81 2.92
CA ARG A 92 22.22 1.66 2.43
C ARG A 92 22.33 0.94 1.09
N SER A 93 21.22 0.50 0.50
CA SER A 93 21.24 -0.35 -0.70
C SER A 93 21.65 0.38 -1.98
N ASP A 94 21.32 1.67 -2.11
CA ASP A 94 21.62 2.47 -3.31
C ASP A 94 22.97 3.20 -3.23
N GLY A 95 23.74 2.99 -2.15
CA GLY A 95 25.07 3.55 -1.98
C GLY A 95 25.12 5.07 -1.74
N THR A 96 24.01 5.78 -1.90
CA THR A 96 23.86 7.22 -1.63
C THR A 96 22.71 7.43 -0.65
N VAL A 97 23.03 7.52 0.64
CA VAL A 97 22.03 7.84 1.68
C VAL A 97 21.89 9.36 1.72
N THR A 98 20.68 9.88 1.52
CA THR A 98 20.41 11.31 1.68
C THR A 98 20.44 11.72 3.15
N ALA A 99 20.62 13.01 3.43
CA ALA A 99 20.63 13.51 4.82
C ALA A 99 19.28 13.29 5.54
N GLU A 100 18.18 13.28 4.78
CA GLU A 100 16.82 13.07 5.28
C GLU A 100 16.59 11.61 5.68
N GLU A 101 16.99 10.67 4.82
CA GLU A 101 16.98 9.24 5.12
C GLU A 101 17.85 8.87 6.31
N GLU A 102 19.04 9.47 6.44
CA GLU A 102 19.93 9.23 7.58
C GLU A 102 19.38 9.83 8.89
N ALA A 103 18.61 10.91 8.81
CA ALA A 103 17.89 11.45 9.97
C ALA A 103 16.76 10.51 10.41
N LEU A 104 15.93 10.06 9.45
CA LEU A 104 14.82 9.13 9.70
C LEU A 104 15.32 7.79 10.26
N LEU A 105 16.38 7.22 9.68
CA LEU A 105 16.98 5.98 10.16
C LEU A 105 17.49 6.11 11.60
N ARG A 106 18.11 7.25 11.96
CA ARG A 106 18.58 7.49 13.33
C ARG A 106 17.42 7.58 14.32
N GLU A 107 16.34 8.26 13.94
CA GLU A 107 15.11 8.36 14.72
C GLU A 107 14.50 6.99 14.97
N LEU A 108 14.23 6.22 13.91
CA LEU A 108 13.64 4.88 13.99
C LEU A 108 14.49 3.92 14.83
N LYS A 109 15.83 3.96 14.67
CA LYS A 109 16.74 3.17 15.50
C LYS A 109 16.70 3.57 16.97
N GLY A 110 16.55 4.86 17.26
CA GLY A 110 16.37 5.37 18.61
C GLY A 110 15.12 4.81 19.26
N GLU A 111 13.99 4.85 18.56
CA GLU A 111 12.71 4.35 19.05
C GLU A 111 12.72 2.83 19.28
N ILE A 112 13.19 2.06 18.31
CA ILE A 112 13.38 0.60 18.44
C ILE A 112 14.34 0.30 19.59
N GLY A 113 15.40 1.11 19.72
CA GLY A 113 16.40 1.08 20.78
C GLY A 113 15.83 1.21 22.19
N GLN A 114 14.75 1.96 22.38
CA GLN A 114 14.10 2.16 23.68
C GLN A 114 13.09 1.07 24.05
N VAL A 115 12.71 0.20 23.11
CA VAL A 115 11.81 -0.93 23.40
C VAL A 115 12.48 -1.91 24.36
N GLY A 116 11.88 -2.07 25.54
CA GLY A 116 12.26 -3.07 26.53
C GLY A 116 11.80 -4.46 26.12
N THR A 117 12.74 -5.38 25.90
CA THR A 117 12.47 -6.78 25.50
C THR A 117 12.27 -7.73 26.69
N GLY A 118 12.14 -7.19 27.91
CA GLY A 118 11.96 -7.97 29.13
C GLY A 118 10.49 -8.33 29.42
N VAL A 119 10.28 -9.39 30.21
CA VAL A 119 8.96 -9.92 30.65
C VAL A 119 8.00 -8.85 31.23
N PHE A 120 8.53 -7.72 31.70
CA PHE A 120 7.77 -6.59 32.24
C PHE A 120 7.19 -5.61 31.19
N SER A 121 7.63 -5.65 29.92
CA SER A 121 7.12 -4.71 28.90
C SER A 121 5.69 -5.02 28.46
N GLY A 122 5.29 -6.29 28.48
CA GLY A 122 3.92 -6.72 28.19
C GLY A 122 2.89 -6.20 29.20
N LEU A 123 3.30 -6.07 30.47
CA LEU A 123 2.49 -5.52 31.56
C LEU A 123 2.34 -3.99 31.46
N ALA A 124 3.41 -3.28 31.10
CA ALA A 124 3.35 -1.84 30.84
C ALA A 124 2.48 -1.50 29.61
N LYS A 125 2.55 -2.32 28.56
CA LYS A 125 1.74 -2.15 27.34
C LYS A 125 0.26 -2.42 27.57
N ALA A 126 -0.09 -3.42 28.39
CA ALA A 126 -1.47 -3.70 28.78
C ALA A 126 -2.07 -2.54 29.61
N LEU A 127 -1.28 -1.95 30.52
CA LEU A 127 -1.71 -0.81 31.33
C LEU A 127 -1.86 0.48 30.50
N LYS A 128 -0.98 0.70 29.53
CA LYS A 128 -1.07 1.82 28.58
C LYS A 128 -2.25 1.65 27.61
N SER A 129 -2.57 0.40 27.24
CA SER A 129 -3.73 0.06 26.40
C SER A 129 -5.06 0.32 27.13
N ALA A 130 -5.17 -0.04 28.41
CA ALA A 130 -6.37 0.22 29.22
C ALA A 130 -6.64 1.72 29.42
N ILE A 131 -5.59 2.56 29.43
CA ILE A 131 -5.70 4.02 29.55
C ILE A 131 -5.89 4.70 28.18
N GLY A 132 -5.42 4.08 27.09
CA GLY A 132 -5.55 4.58 25.72
C GLY A 132 -6.86 4.21 25.00
N GLN A 133 -7.67 3.30 25.56
CA GLN A 133 -8.90 2.79 24.93
C GLN A 133 -10.08 3.78 24.85
N GLN A 134 -9.89 5.06 25.21
CA GLN A 134 -10.91 6.11 24.97
C GLN A 134 -10.89 6.75 23.58
N LYS A 135 -10.08 6.26 22.63
CA LYS A 135 -10.21 6.61 21.21
C LYS A 135 -10.12 5.36 20.35
N ALA A 136 -11.26 4.72 20.13
CA ALA A 136 -11.45 3.99 18.88
C ALA A 136 -11.49 5.03 17.74
N ALA A 137 -10.33 5.61 17.42
CA ALA A 137 -10.13 6.32 16.18
C ALA A 137 -10.07 5.25 15.09
N THR A 138 -10.86 5.44 14.04
CA THR A 138 -10.67 4.75 12.76
C THR A 138 -9.18 4.70 12.43
N SER A 139 -8.64 3.50 12.21
CA SER A 139 -7.23 3.28 11.86
C SER A 139 -6.86 4.15 10.65
N SER A 140 -5.70 4.78 10.70
CA SER A 140 -5.14 5.57 9.60
C SER A 140 -4.48 4.71 8.52
N LEU A 141 -4.38 3.40 8.76
CA LEU A 141 -3.79 2.44 7.83
C LEU A 141 -4.69 2.22 6.63
N ARG A 142 -4.13 2.31 5.43
CA ARG A 142 -4.84 2.06 4.15
C ARG A 142 -5.36 0.62 3.99
N GLU A 143 -4.97 -0.30 4.87
CA GLU A 143 -5.39 -1.70 4.90
C GLU A 143 -6.91 -1.91 4.93
N HIS A 144 -7.68 -0.93 5.44
CA HIS A 144 -9.14 -0.97 5.39
C HIS A 144 -9.70 -1.03 3.96
N ALA A 145 -8.93 -0.61 2.96
CA ALA A 145 -9.29 -0.64 1.54
C ALA A 145 -8.57 -1.78 0.78
N SER A 146 -7.95 -2.73 1.48
CA SER A 146 -7.20 -3.83 0.86
C SER A 146 -8.08 -4.77 0.03
N GLU A 147 -9.30 -5.06 0.48
CA GLU A 147 -10.28 -5.84 -0.31
C GLU A 147 -10.61 -5.15 -1.63
N ASP A 148 -10.76 -3.82 -1.61
CA ASP A 148 -11.01 -3.03 -2.81
C ASP A 148 -9.79 -2.99 -3.72
N TYR A 149 -8.58 -2.88 -3.16
CA TYR A 149 -7.34 -2.98 -3.92
C TYR A 149 -7.20 -4.34 -4.63
N LEU A 150 -7.54 -5.43 -3.94
CA LEU A 150 -7.45 -6.79 -4.45
C LEU A 150 -8.51 -7.11 -5.51
N ASN A 151 -9.76 -6.74 -5.25
CA ASN A 151 -10.91 -7.19 -6.04
C ASN A 151 -11.38 -6.14 -7.07
N ASN A 152 -11.07 -4.86 -6.85
CA ASN A 152 -11.52 -3.75 -7.69
C ASN A 152 -10.51 -2.59 -7.69
N ARG A 153 -9.30 -2.86 -8.19
CA ARG A 153 -8.18 -1.91 -8.16
C ARG A 153 -8.48 -0.57 -8.85
N VAL A 154 -9.34 -0.56 -9.87
CA VAL A 154 -9.81 0.67 -10.51
C VAL A 154 -10.61 1.53 -9.53
N TYR A 155 -11.48 0.92 -8.72
CA TYR A 155 -12.25 1.60 -7.69
C TYR A 155 -11.35 2.15 -6.58
N TYR A 156 -10.39 1.34 -6.11
CA TYR A 156 -9.40 1.78 -5.12
C TYR A 156 -8.65 3.04 -5.59
N GLU A 157 -8.10 3.01 -6.80
CA GLU A 157 -7.36 4.14 -7.37
C GLU A 157 -8.26 5.35 -7.61
N LEU A 158 -9.51 5.14 -7.99
CA LEU A 158 -10.48 6.22 -8.12
C LEU A 158 -10.70 6.92 -6.78
N MET A 159 -11.02 6.17 -5.72
CA MET A 159 -11.25 6.73 -4.38
C MET A 159 -10.03 7.48 -3.85
N ARG A 160 -8.82 6.94 -4.06
CA ARG A 160 -7.57 7.60 -3.69
C ARG A 160 -7.40 8.95 -4.40
N ARG A 161 -7.55 8.99 -5.73
CA ARG A 161 -7.46 10.24 -6.50
C ARG A 161 -8.54 11.26 -6.13
N GLN A 162 -9.74 10.81 -5.77
CA GLN A 162 -10.80 11.70 -5.30
C GLN A 162 -10.46 12.35 -3.95
N GLN A 163 -9.82 11.60 -3.04
CA GLN A 163 -9.33 12.17 -1.78
C GLN A 163 -8.24 13.22 -2.00
N GLU A 164 -7.36 13.01 -2.98
CA GLU A 164 -6.25 13.93 -3.30
C GLU A 164 -6.71 15.16 -4.11
N SER A 165 -7.61 14.98 -5.09
CA SER A 165 -7.99 16.01 -6.08
C SER A 165 -9.40 16.59 -5.90
N GLY A 166 -10.20 16.09 -4.97
CA GLY A 166 -11.54 16.60 -4.64
C GLY A 166 -12.63 16.33 -5.68
N GLY A 167 -12.34 15.60 -6.76
CA GLY A 167 -13.34 15.19 -7.76
C GLY A 167 -14.36 14.22 -7.16
N ARG A 168 -15.63 14.31 -7.57
CA ARG A 168 -16.68 13.37 -7.15
C ARG A 168 -17.38 12.76 -8.36
N PHE A 169 -17.70 11.48 -8.22
CA PHE A 169 -18.68 10.82 -9.06
C PHE A 169 -20.04 11.03 -8.41
N ASP A 170 -21.00 11.52 -9.19
CA ASP A 170 -22.34 11.84 -8.71
C ASP A 170 -23.22 10.59 -8.50
N GLN A 171 -22.75 9.43 -8.97
CA GLN A 171 -23.45 8.16 -8.84
C GLN A 171 -23.33 7.56 -7.43
N PRO A 172 -24.32 6.77 -6.97
CA PRO A 172 -24.23 6.04 -5.71
C PRO A 172 -23.02 5.07 -5.68
N GLU A 173 -22.42 4.87 -4.51
CA GLU A 173 -21.23 4.01 -4.33
C GLU A 173 -21.35 2.63 -4.98
N PRO A 174 -22.46 1.86 -4.84
CA PRO A 174 -22.58 0.55 -5.48
C PRO A 174 -22.49 0.62 -7.00
N GLN A 175 -22.99 1.70 -7.59
CA GLN A 175 -22.92 1.92 -9.04
C GLN A 175 -21.50 2.27 -9.47
N VAL A 176 -20.78 3.10 -8.70
CA VAL A 176 -19.37 3.42 -8.94
C VAL A 176 -18.49 2.19 -8.84
N ARG A 177 -18.71 1.32 -7.85
CA ARG A 177 -18.01 0.03 -7.72
C ARG A 177 -18.21 -0.86 -8.95
N LYS A 178 -19.46 -1.01 -9.40
CA LYS A 178 -19.80 -1.79 -10.59
C LYS A 178 -19.16 -1.23 -11.87
N LEU A 179 -19.15 0.10 -12.02
CA LEU A 179 -18.50 0.81 -13.12
C LEU A 179 -16.99 0.55 -13.16
N CYS A 180 -16.33 0.65 -12.00
CA CYS A 180 -14.90 0.42 -11.90
C CYS A 180 -14.54 -1.04 -12.18
N LEU A 181 -15.37 -1.99 -11.74
CA LEU A 181 -15.19 -3.40 -12.06
C LEU A 181 -15.34 -3.66 -13.56
N ALA A 182 -16.41 -3.14 -14.18
CA ALA A 182 -16.63 -3.22 -15.62
C ALA A 182 -15.45 -2.63 -16.41
N THR A 183 -14.93 -1.49 -15.95
CA THR A 183 -13.72 -0.87 -16.52
C THR A 183 -12.52 -1.80 -16.39
N GLY A 184 -12.26 -2.36 -15.20
CA GLY A 184 -11.17 -3.30 -14.98
C GLY A 184 -11.22 -4.51 -15.91
N LEU A 185 -12.42 -5.04 -16.17
CA LEU A 185 -12.63 -6.15 -17.11
C LEU A 185 -12.37 -5.76 -18.57
N LEU A 186 -12.78 -4.57 -18.98
CA LEU A 186 -12.46 -4.05 -20.33
C LEU A 186 -10.94 -3.95 -20.52
N PHE A 187 -10.22 -3.48 -19.50
CA PHE A 187 -8.76 -3.41 -19.52
C PHE A 187 -8.08 -4.77 -19.49
N LEU A 188 -8.66 -5.76 -18.80
CA LEU A 188 -8.17 -7.13 -18.85
C LEU A 188 -8.24 -7.68 -20.27
N VAL A 189 -9.32 -7.42 -21.01
CA VAL A 189 -9.49 -7.90 -22.39
C VAL A 189 -8.56 -7.17 -23.36
N ALA A 190 -8.49 -5.85 -23.29
CA ALA A 190 -7.66 -5.08 -24.21
C ALA A 190 -6.16 -5.26 -23.93
N GLY A 191 -5.77 -5.35 -22.65
CA GLY A 191 -4.39 -5.53 -22.23
C GLY A 191 -3.81 -6.92 -22.44
N THR A 192 -4.55 -7.85 -23.08
CA THR A 192 -4.07 -9.22 -23.35
C THR A 192 -2.81 -9.27 -24.20
N ASP A 193 -2.57 -8.26 -25.04
CA ASP A 193 -1.33 -8.13 -25.81
C ASP A 193 -0.22 -7.32 -25.10
N GLY A 194 -0.46 -6.94 -23.85
CA GLY A 194 0.45 -6.14 -23.02
C GLY A 194 0.39 -4.64 -23.28
N THR A 195 -0.44 -4.18 -24.23
CA THR A 195 -0.64 -2.76 -24.55
C THR A 195 -2.13 -2.43 -24.68
N VAL A 196 -2.47 -1.14 -24.64
CA VAL A 196 -3.84 -0.69 -24.95
C VAL A 196 -3.74 0.47 -25.94
N SER A 197 -4.21 0.23 -27.16
CA SER A 197 -4.12 1.15 -28.28
C SER A 197 -4.97 2.41 -28.07
N HIS A 198 -4.74 3.43 -28.89
CA HIS A 198 -5.56 4.64 -28.84
C HIS A 198 -7.02 4.36 -29.25
N GLU A 199 -7.21 3.50 -30.25
CA GLU A 199 -8.53 3.07 -30.72
C GLU A 199 -9.29 2.30 -29.63
N GLU A 200 -8.62 1.40 -28.91
CA GLU A 200 -9.21 0.65 -27.80
C GLU A 200 -9.62 1.58 -26.65
N ARG A 201 -8.77 2.55 -26.31
CA ARG A 201 -9.11 3.58 -25.31
C ARG A 201 -10.34 4.39 -25.73
N ALA A 202 -10.38 4.84 -26.98
CA ALA A 202 -11.52 5.59 -27.51
C ALA A 202 -12.81 4.76 -27.49
N ALA A 203 -12.72 3.47 -27.85
CA ALA A 203 -13.86 2.54 -27.78
C ALA A 203 -14.35 2.35 -26.35
N MET A 204 -13.45 2.19 -25.37
CA MET A 204 -13.81 2.08 -23.95
C MET A 204 -14.51 3.34 -23.43
N VAL A 205 -13.98 4.54 -23.75
CA VAL A 205 -14.63 5.81 -23.38
C VAL A 205 -16.04 5.89 -23.98
N ALA A 206 -16.21 5.51 -25.25
CA ALA A 206 -17.50 5.52 -25.91
C ALA A 206 -18.51 4.55 -25.25
N VAL A 207 -18.09 3.33 -24.90
CA VAL A 207 -18.94 2.36 -24.20
C VAL A 207 -19.32 2.85 -22.79
N LEU A 208 -18.36 3.39 -22.04
CA LEU A 208 -18.61 3.89 -20.69
C LEU A 208 -19.49 5.15 -20.67
N ALA A 209 -19.32 6.06 -21.63
CA ALA A 209 -20.17 7.25 -21.74
C ALA A 209 -21.58 6.89 -22.25
N GLY A 210 -21.68 6.01 -23.26
CA GLY A 210 -22.93 5.63 -23.90
C GLY A 210 -23.81 4.71 -23.05
N ASP A 211 -23.28 3.56 -22.64
CA ASP A 211 -24.08 2.51 -22.00
C ASP A 211 -24.29 2.76 -20.50
N TRP A 212 -23.42 3.55 -19.88
CA TRP A 212 -23.45 3.80 -18.44
C TRP A 212 -23.76 5.24 -18.04
N SER A 213 -24.10 6.10 -19.00
CA SER A 213 -24.49 7.50 -18.78
C SER A 213 -23.45 8.31 -17.97
N LEU A 214 -22.17 8.00 -18.15
CA LEU A 214 -21.07 8.80 -17.61
C LEU A 214 -20.86 10.06 -18.45
N SER A 215 -20.41 11.15 -17.81
CA SER A 215 -19.88 12.27 -18.58
C SER A 215 -18.60 11.85 -19.30
N ALA A 216 -18.27 12.53 -20.41
CA ALA A 216 -17.04 12.25 -21.15
C ALA A 216 -15.80 12.36 -20.23
N GLU A 217 -15.76 13.37 -19.36
CA GLU A 217 -14.69 13.56 -18.38
C GLU A 217 -14.59 12.39 -17.37
N GLN A 218 -15.73 11.90 -16.87
CA GLN A 218 -15.76 10.75 -15.94
C GLN A 218 -15.29 9.45 -16.63
N ALA A 219 -15.72 9.22 -17.86
CA ALA A 219 -15.31 8.07 -18.65
C ALA A 219 -13.81 8.12 -18.98
N GLU A 220 -13.30 9.28 -19.39
CA GLU A 220 -11.86 9.49 -19.63
C GLU A 220 -11.02 9.29 -18.37
N ALA A 221 -11.50 9.77 -17.21
CA ALA A 221 -10.80 9.57 -15.94
C ALA A 221 -10.69 8.08 -15.56
N LEU A 222 -11.77 7.30 -15.71
CA LEU A 222 -11.77 5.86 -15.45
C LEU A 222 -10.86 5.10 -16.41
N VAL A 223 -10.92 5.41 -17.71
CA VAL A 223 -10.04 4.82 -18.72
C VAL A 223 -8.58 5.17 -18.44
N GLY A 224 -8.30 6.41 -18.02
CA GLY A 224 -6.96 6.84 -17.62
C GLY A 224 -6.40 6.04 -16.44
N ILE A 225 -7.24 5.73 -15.44
CA ILE A 225 -6.85 4.86 -14.32
C ILE A 225 -6.50 3.45 -14.82
N GLY A 226 -7.39 2.82 -15.59
CA GLY A 226 -7.17 1.47 -16.10
C GLY A 226 -5.92 1.34 -16.98
N CYS A 227 -5.65 2.33 -17.82
CA CYS A 227 -4.43 2.37 -18.64
C CYS A 227 -3.16 2.37 -17.78
N GLY A 228 -3.15 3.15 -16.70
CA GLY A 228 -2.03 3.19 -15.76
C GLY A 228 -1.83 1.86 -15.05
N LEU A 229 -2.91 1.13 -14.78
CA LEU A 229 -2.85 -0.19 -14.13
C LEU A 229 -2.31 -1.28 -15.07
N VAL A 230 -2.65 -1.27 -16.36
CA VAL A 230 -2.11 -2.23 -17.34
C VAL A 230 -0.59 -2.09 -17.45
N VAL A 231 -0.08 -0.84 -17.51
CA VAL A 231 1.37 -0.57 -17.53
C VAL A 231 2.07 -1.09 -16.28
N LYS A 232 1.39 -1.10 -15.13
CA LYS A 232 1.93 -1.60 -13.85
C LYS A 232 1.77 -3.12 -13.65
N GLY A 233 1.20 -3.83 -14.62
CA GLY A 233 0.85 -5.25 -14.49
C GLY A 233 -0.44 -5.40 -13.68
N LEU A 234 -1.56 -5.44 -14.39
CA LEU A 234 -2.87 -5.72 -13.81
C LEU A 234 -2.91 -7.22 -13.43
N ASP A 235 -3.18 -7.56 -12.17
CA ASP A 235 -3.23 -8.95 -11.72
C ASP A 235 -4.53 -9.61 -12.21
N GLU A 236 -4.43 -10.28 -13.36
CA GLU A 236 -5.55 -10.86 -14.11
C GLU A 236 -6.37 -11.87 -13.30
N PHE A 237 -5.71 -12.63 -12.42
CA PHE A 237 -6.35 -13.72 -11.68
C PHE A 237 -7.31 -13.25 -10.57
N ARG A 238 -7.11 -12.04 -10.04
CA ARG A 238 -7.89 -11.54 -8.89
C ARG A 238 -9.15 -10.81 -9.28
N LEU A 239 -9.16 -10.14 -10.44
CA LEU A 239 -10.36 -9.50 -10.97
C LEU A 239 -11.49 -10.48 -11.30
N ALA A 240 -11.15 -11.73 -11.67
CA ALA A 240 -12.13 -12.73 -12.06
C ALA A 240 -12.89 -13.36 -10.87
N LEU A 241 -12.38 -13.22 -9.64
CA LEU A 241 -12.95 -13.82 -8.42
C LEU A 241 -13.87 -12.87 -7.64
N GLY A 242 -13.91 -11.57 -7.99
CA GLY A 242 -14.69 -10.54 -7.30
C GLY A 242 -16.19 -10.49 -7.64
N TYR A 243 -16.80 -11.59 -8.07
CA TYR A 243 -18.23 -11.70 -8.43
C TYR A 243 -19.08 -12.37 -7.34
#